data_AF-A0A1D2QQ16-F1
#
_entry.id   AF-A0A1D2QQ16-F1
#
_cell.length_a   1.000
_cell.length_b   1.000
_cell.length_c   1.000
_cell.angle_alpha   90.00
_cell.angle_beta   90.00
_cell.angle_gamma   90.00
#
_symmetry.space_group_name_H-M   'P 1'
#
loop_
_entity.id
_entity.type
_entity.pdbx_description
1 polymer ?
#
loop_
_entity_poly.entity_id
_entity_poly.type
_entity_poly.pdbx_seq_one_letter_code
_entity_poly.pdbx_strand_id
1 'polypeptide(L)'
;MFFADSEIVIDYANRFAEDTGFDIDILKPEDMDEISNMDLTSRDEAYDVKLHERRFSEKFDSYACVVGCLERPRVSFLRNLNRILLPLSKPSVLSLIDGPFASVMAMKPPETGCFECYEARLMARMQDRTVYKEYVEKVRSISKVPRSAGSAALLHGVASTALLEGVLLQKTNRTRLAGRVQSTFIPLLEIQMQDLLRVPVCPACGFSASAVPEEMYASSNAILDTITSRMVLTNDE
;
A
#
# COMPACT_ATOMS: atom_id res chain seq x y z
N MET A 1 12.67 -3.14 -3.24
CA MET A 1 11.86 -4.20 -2.63
C MET A 1 10.69 -4.53 -3.55
N PHE A 2 10.47 -5.81 -3.82
CA PHE A 2 9.36 -6.33 -4.63
C PHE A 2 8.48 -7.26 -3.80
N PHE A 3 7.16 -7.23 -3.99
CA PHE A 3 6.24 -8.18 -3.35
C PHE A 3 5.19 -8.71 -4.35
N ALA A 4 4.82 -9.98 -4.22
CA ALA A 4 3.78 -10.60 -5.02
C ALA A 4 3.17 -11.80 -4.28
N ASP A 5 1.94 -12.17 -4.65
CA ASP A 5 1.20 -13.31 -4.11
C ASP A 5 1.22 -14.54 -5.04
N SER A 6 1.96 -14.45 -6.13
CA SER A 6 2.07 -15.48 -7.16
C SER A 6 3.53 -15.82 -7.44
N GLU A 7 3.88 -17.10 -7.30
CA GLU A 7 5.22 -17.62 -7.61
C GLU A 7 5.66 -17.29 -9.04
N ILE A 8 4.74 -17.33 -10.01
CA ILE A 8 5.01 -17.00 -11.42
C ILE A 8 5.54 -15.56 -11.56
N VAL A 9 5.00 -14.64 -10.76
CA VAL A 9 5.38 -13.23 -10.77
C VAL A 9 6.72 -13.02 -10.05
N ILE A 10 6.96 -13.78 -8.97
CA ILE A 10 8.24 -13.81 -8.26
C ILE A 10 9.36 -14.30 -9.18
N ASP A 11 9.16 -15.43 -9.86
CA ASP A 11 10.11 -15.98 -10.82
C ASP A 11 10.40 -15.00 -11.95
N TYR A 12 9.37 -14.30 -12.43
CA TYR A 12 9.53 -13.27 -13.45
C TYR A 12 10.34 -12.07 -12.95
N ALA A 13 10.10 -11.61 -11.72
CA ALA A 13 10.86 -10.51 -11.13
C ALA A 13 12.34 -10.86 -10.95
N ASN A 14 12.65 -12.09 -10.54
CA ASN A 14 14.03 -12.58 -10.44
C ASN A 14 14.74 -12.61 -11.81
N ARG A 15 14.07 -13.14 -12.84
CA ARG A 15 14.63 -13.13 -14.21
C ARG A 15 14.82 -11.71 -14.72
N PHE A 16 13.86 -10.83 -14.47
CA PHE A 16 13.98 -9.42 -14.82
C PHE A 16 15.19 -8.77 -14.13
N ALA A 17 15.42 -9.06 -12.84
CA ALA A 17 16.59 -8.58 -12.10
C ALA A 17 17.90 -9.05 -12.75
N GLU A 18 18.00 -10.34 -13.09
CA GLU A 18 19.16 -10.92 -13.78
C GLU A 18 19.41 -10.27 -15.15
N ASP A 19 18.37 -10.11 -15.97
CA ASP A 19 18.47 -9.56 -17.33
C ASP A 19 18.85 -8.08 -17.35
N THR A 20 18.45 -7.33 -16.32
CA THR A 20 18.61 -5.87 -16.27
C THR A 20 19.75 -5.42 -15.35
N GLY A 21 20.30 -6.32 -14.53
CA GLY A 21 21.32 -6.01 -13.53
C GLY A 21 20.81 -5.15 -12.38
N PHE A 22 19.50 -5.19 -12.10
CA PHE A 22 18.89 -4.45 -11.00
C PHE A 22 18.73 -5.32 -9.76
N ASP A 23 19.16 -4.82 -8.60
CA ASP A 23 18.92 -5.51 -7.32
C ASP A 23 17.45 -5.43 -6.92
N ILE A 24 16.79 -6.58 -6.91
CA ILE A 24 15.42 -6.76 -6.47
C ILE A 24 15.41 -7.73 -5.30
N ASP A 25 15.17 -7.19 -4.10
CA ASP A 25 14.86 -8.01 -2.94
C ASP A 25 13.37 -8.33 -2.90
N ILE A 26 13.05 -9.61 -2.68
CA ILE A 26 11.66 -10.09 -2.57
C ILE A 26 11.22 -10.08 -1.11
N LEU A 27 10.06 -9.47 -0.84
CA LEU A 27 9.42 -9.47 0.47
C LEU A 27 8.93 -10.89 0.77
N LYS A 28 9.28 -11.41 1.95
CA LYS A 28 8.93 -12.78 2.29
C LYS A 28 7.44 -12.91 2.58
N PRO A 29 6.83 -14.09 2.33
CA PRO A 29 5.42 -14.32 2.62
C PRO A 29 5.07 -14.09 4.09
N GLU A 30 5.96 -14.44 5.02
CA GLU A 30 5.73 -14.24 6.46
C GLU A 30 5.63 -12.75 6.81
N ASP A 31 6.45 -11.92 6.17
CA ASP A 31 6.38 -10.46 6.35
C ASP A 31 5.07 -9.90 5.77
N MET A 32 4.59 -10.44 4.64
CA MET A 32 3.31 -10.03 4.05
C MET A 32 2.12 -10.38 4.94
N ASP A 33 2.14 -11.57 5.54
CA ASP A 33 1.11 -12.00 6.48
C ASP A 33 1.16 -11.18 7.78
N GLU A 34 2.36 -10.88 8.29
CA GLU A 34 2.54 -10.00 9.46
C GLU A 34 1.94 -8.62 9.17
N ILE A 35 2.34 -7.97 8.06
CA ILE A 35 1.80 -6.66 7.65
C ILE A 35 0.28 -6.73 7.46
N SER A 36 -0.27 -7.83 6.93
CA SER A 36 -1.72 -7.98 6.74
C SER A 36 -2.51 -8.06 8.05
N ASN A 37 -1.92 -8.62 9.10
CA ASN A 37 -2.57 -8.85 10.40
C ASN A 37 -2.41 -7.69 11.37
N MET A 38 -1.52 -6.74 11.08
CA MET A 38 -1.42 -5.49 11.85
C MET A 38 -2.73 -4.70 11.73
N ASP A 39 -3.20 -4.13 12.84
CA ASP A 39 -4.26 -3.12 12.77
C ASP A 39 -3.67 -1.72 12.85
N LEU A 40 -3.12 -1.25 11.73
CA LEU A 40 -2.70 0.14 11.61
C LEU A 40 -3.89 1.06 11.29
N THR A 41 -5.11 0.53 11.21
CA THR A 41 -6.29 1.23 10.68
C THR A 41 -7.21 1.82 11.74
N SER A 42 -7.46 1.08 12.83
CA SER A 42 -8.39 1.46 13.90
C SER A 42 -7.83 2.48 14.89
N ARG A 43 -6.50 2.57 15.05
CA ARG A 43 -5.80 3.40 16.07
C ARG A 43 -6.11 3.01 17.52
N ASP A 44 -6.78 1.88 17.78
CA ASP A 44 -7.21 1.49 19.12
C ASP A 44 -6.03 1.10 20.03
N GLU A 45 -4.94 0.58 19.47
CA GLU A 45 -3.71 0.17 20.19
C GLU A 45 -2.48 0.98 19.72
N ALA A 46 -2.44 2.27 20.07
CA ALA A 46 -1.42 3.21 19.57
C ALA A 46 0.05 2.84 19.89
N TYR A 47 0.30 2.01 20.91
CA TYR A 47 1.64 1.56 21.27
C TYR A 47 2.17 0.47 20.34
N ASP A 48 1.36 -0.58 20.11
CA ASP A 48 1.74 -1.70 19.24
C ASP A 48 1.85 -1.26 17.78
N VAL A 49 0.97 -0.35 17.36
CA VAL A 49 1.05 0.35 16.06
C VAL A 49 2.42 1.01 15.87
N LYS A 50 2.92 1.77 16.84
CA LYS A 50 4.23 2.45 16.75
C LYS A 50 5.41 1.49 16.74
N LEU A 51 5.32 0.39 17.50
CA LEU A 51 6.39 -0.62 17.54
C LEU A 51 6.52 -1.34 16.19
N HIS A 52 5.40 -1.79 15.63
CA HIS A 52 5.34 -2.46 14.34
C HIS A 52 5.71 -1.52 13.19
N GLU A 53 5.22 -0.28 13.21
CA GLU A 53 5.61 0.76 12.24
C GLU A 53 7.12 0.97 12.25
N ARG A 54 7.77 1.07 13.41
CA ARG A 54 9.21 1.27 13.50
C ARG A 54 10.01 0.12 12.87
N ARG A 55 9.66 -1.13 13.20
CA ARG A 55 10.36 -2.32 12.67
C ARG A 55 10.31 -2.38 11.15
N PHE A 56 9.13 -2.20 10.56
CA PHE A 56 8.99 -2.24 9.10
C PHE A 56 9.51 -0.97 8.44
N SER A 57 9.46 0.17 9.14
CA SER A 57 10.05 1.41 8.65
C SER A 57 11.55 1.28 8.42
N GLU A 58 12.28 0.72 9.39
CA GLU A 58 13.72 0.45 9.28
C GLU A 58 14.02 -0.49 8.09
N LYS A 59 13.17 -1.50 7.86
CA LYS A 59 13.31 -2.43 6.74
C LYS A 59 13.07 -1.77 5.39
N PHE A 60 12.02 -0.94 5.24
CA PHE A 60 11.71 -0.29 3.97
C PHE A 60 12.58 0.93 3.69
N ASP A 61 13.23 1.51 4.72
CA ASP A 61 14.04 2.71 4.56
C ASP A 61 15.27 2.51 3.67
N SER A 62 15.87 1.31 3.68
CA SER A 62 17.02 0.96 2.85
C SER A 62 16.72 0.89 1.35
N TYR A 63 15.44 0.87 0.94
CA TYR A 63 15.05 0.73 -0.45
C TYR A 63 14.69 2.07 -1.09
N ALA A 64 15.03 2.21 -2.39
CA ALA A 64 14.68 3.39 -3.18
C ALA A 64 13.17 3.47 -3.46
N CYS A 65 12.54 2.32 -3.73
CA CYS A 65 11.11 2.22 -3.93
C CYS A 65 10.59 0.81 -3.60
N VAL A 66 9.28 0.72 -3.46
CA VAL A 66 8.56 -0.53 -3.20
C VAL A 66 7.64 -0.83 -4.37
N VAL A 67 7.86 -1.96 -5.04
CA VAL A 67 7.06 -2.39 -6.19
C VAL A 67 6.29 -3.63 -5.80
N GLY A 68 5.06 -3.80 -6.27
CA GLY A 68 4.38 -5.07 -6.09
C GLY A 68 3.32 -5.36 -7.12
N CYS A 69 3.06 -6.64 -7.30
CA CYS A 69 2.12 -7.17 -8.27
C CYS A 69 1.27 -8.26 -7.62
N LEU A 70 -0.01 -7.98 -7.44
CA LEU A 70 -0.94 -8.86 -6.73
C LEU A 70 -2.03 -9.39 -7.68
N GLU A 71 -2.14 -10.71 -7.76
CA GLU A 71 -3.25 -11.38 -8.44
C GLU A 71 -4.53 -11.30 -7.59
N ARG A 72 -4.39 -11.35 -6.26
CA ARG A 72 -5.46 -11.37 -5.27
C ARG A 72 -5.18 -10.31 -4.19
N PRO A 73 -5.52 -9.04 -4.44
CA PRO A 73 -5.18 -7.96 -3.52
C PRO A 73 -5.87 -8.14 -2.16
N ARG A 74 -5.07 -8.23 -1.09
CA ARG A 74 -5.55 -8.15 0.28
C ARG A 74 -5.58 -6.69 0.71
N VAL A 75 -6.78 -6.14 0.89
CA VAL A 75 -6.98 -4.71 1.21
C VAL A 75 -6.31 -4.31 2.52
N SER A 76 -6.35 -5.17 3.56
CA SER A 76 -5.68 -4.93 4.84
C SER A 76 -4.17 -4.73 4.65
N PHE A 77 -3.51 -5.66 3.96
CA PHE A 77 -2.09 -5.57 3.62
C PHE A 77 -1.76 -4.26 2.88
N LEU A 78 -2.55 -3.90 1.86
CA LEU A 78 -2.30 -2.69 1.07
C LEU A 78 -2.48 -1.40 1.87
N ARG A 79 -3.47 -1.34 2.78
CA ARG A 79 -3.65 -0.21 3.69
C ARG A 79 -2.50 -0.09 4.68
N ASN A 80 -2.12 -1.20 5.30
CA ASN A 80 -1.03 -1.22 6.28
C ASN A 80 0.31 -0.86 5.64
N LEU A 81 0.62 -1.45 4.49
CA LEU A 81 1.81 -1.10 3.71
C LEU A 81 1.81 0.40 3.35
N ASN A 82 0.67 0.93 2.89
CA ASN A 82 0.54 2.35 2.58
C ASN A 82 0.86 3.24 3.81
N ARG A 83 0.36 2.88 5.00
CA ARG A 83 0.63 3.60 6.25
C ARG A 83 2.08 3.53 6.69
N ILE A 84 2.77 2.42 6.42
CA ILE A 84 4.21 2.28 6.69
C ILE A 84 5.04 3.14 5.72
N LEU A 85 4.69 3.18 4.43
CA LEU A 85 5.49 3.89 3.41
C LEU A 85 5.29 5.41 3.41
N LEU A 86 4.14 5.91 3.88
CA LEU A 86 3.81 7.33 3.88
C LEU A 86 4.76 8.19 4.75
N PRO A 87 5.01 7.86 6.04
CA PRO A 87 5.95 8.61 6.88
C PRO A 87 7.38 8.62 6.32
N LEU A 88 7.78 7.51 5.68
CA LEU A 88 9.09 7.37 5.05
C LEU A 88 9.23 8.11 3.72
N SER A 89 8.14 8.70 3.20
CA SER A 89 8.06 9.29 1.86
C SER A 89 8.57 8.35 0.76
N LYS A 90 8.35 7.03 0.90
CA LYS A 90 8.84 6.04 -0.07
C LYS A 90 7.90 5.96 -1.27
N PRO A 91 8.41 6.13 -2.50
CA PRO A 91 7.64 5.87 -3.71
C PRO A 91 7.27 4.39 -3.79
N SER A 92 6.06 4.11 -4.26
CA SER A 92 5.60 2.76 -4.51
C SER A 92 4.86 2.62 -5.83
N VAL A 93 5.02 1.45 -6.45
CA VAL A 93 4.29 1.07 -7.65
C VAL A 93 3.50 -0.18 -7.32
N LEU A 94 2.19 -0.11 -7.49
CA LEU A 94 1.31 -1.24 -7.24
C LEU A 94 0.66 -1.65 -8.54
N SER A 95 0.73 -2.93 -8.85
CA SER A 95 -0.12 -3.56 -9.83
C SER A 95 -1.05 -4.58 -9.19
N LEU A 96 -2.28 -4.60 -9.66
CA LEU A 96 -3.35 -5.43 -9.13
C LEU A 96 -4.23 -5.95 -10.26
N ILE A 97 -4.70 -7.18 -10.11
CA ILE A 97 -5.77 -7.73 -10.93
C ILE A 97 -7.04 -7.73 -10.08
N ASP A 98 -8.07 -7.04 -10.56
CA ASP A 98 -9.39 -6.98 -9.94
C ASP A 98 -10.45 -7.35 -10.98
N GLY A 99 -10.88 -8.61 -10.94
CA GLY A 99 -11.79 -9.18 -11.92
C GLY A 99 -11.23 -9.07 -13.35
N PRO A 100 -11.96 -8.43 -14.30
CA PRO A 100 -11.51 -8.30 -15.69
C PRO A 100 -10.56 -7.12 -15.91
N PHE A 101 -10.17 -6.38 -14.86
CA PHE A 101 -9.28 -5.24 -14.96
C PHE A 101 -7.91 -5.56 -14.36
N ALA A 102 -6.85 -5.19 -15.08
CA ALA A 102 -5.51 -5.12 -14.54
C ALA A 102 -5.10 -3.66 -14.39
N SER A 103 -4.78 -3.24 -13.17
CA SER A 103 -4.42 -1.85 -12.87
C SER A 103 -2.96 -1.76 -12.46
N VAL A 104 -2.25 -0.74 -12.94
CA VAL A 104 -0.89 -0.37 -12.50
C VAL A 104 -0.93 1.09 -12.08
N MET A 105 -0.46 1.39 -10.88
CA MET A 105 -0.47 2.74 -10.32
C MET A 105 0.86 3.05 -9.65
N ALA A 106 1.34 4.27 -9.80
CA ALA A 106 2.53 4.74 -9.10
C ALA A 106 2.17 5.89 -8.14
N MET A 107 2.57 5.71 -6.90
CA MET A 107 2.35 6.60 -5.78
C MET A 107 3.69 7.15 -5.33
N LYS A 108 3.79 8.48 -5.24
CA LYS A 108 4.96 9.18 -4.77
C LYS A 108 4.55 10.17 -3.68
N PRO A 109 4.58 9.76 -2.41
CA PRO A 109 4.34 10.68 -1.30
C PRO A 109 5.43 11.75 -1.22
N PRO A 110 5.11 13.00 -0.83
CA PRO A 110 3.79 13.57 -0.58
C PRO A 110 3.12 14.19 -1.84
N GLU A 111 3.74 14.02 -3.02
CA GLU A 111 3.37 14.67 -4.28
C GLU A 111 2.02 14.16 -4.84
N THR A 112 1.74 12.86 -4.73
CA THR A 112 0.58 12.22 -5.36
C THR A 112 -0.46 11.72 -4.35
N GLY A 113 -1.62 11.24 -4.84
CA GLY A 113 -2.53 10.45 -4.02
C GLY A 113 -1.88 9.14 -3.56
N CYS A 114 -2.30 8.64 -2.39
CA CYS A 114 -1.87 7.36 -1.83
C CYS A 114 -2.88 6.24 -2.15
N PHE A 115 -2.61 5.01 -1.71
CA PHE A 115 -3.51 3.87 -1.95
C PHE A 115 -4.90 4.10 -1.35
N GLU A 116 -4.99 4.65 -0.14
CA GLU A 116 -6.30 4.95 0.49
C GLU A 116 -7.06 6.06 -0.26
N CYS A 117 -6.38 6.95 -1.00
CA CYS A 117 -7.05 7.90 -1.91
C CYS A 117 -7.65 7.18 -3.14
N TYR A 118 -6.92 6.21 -3.69
CA TYR A 118 -7.41 5.36 -4.78
C TYR A 118 -8.63 4.56 -4.33
N GLU A 119 -8.53 3.89 -3.19
CA GLU A 119 -9.60 3.08 -2.63
C GLU A 119 -10.88 3.90 -2.39
N ALA A 120 -10.76 5.11 -1.81
CA ALA A 120 -11.91 5.97 -1.60
C ALA A 120 -12.65 6.31 -2.91
N ARG A 121 -11.91 6.55 -4.00
CA ARG A 121 -12.49 6.81 -5.32
C ARG A 121 -13.11 5.57 -5.95
N LEU A 122 -12.46 4.41 -5.82
CA LEU A 122 -13.01 3.14 -6.28
C LEU A 122 -14.35 2.85 -5.59
N MET A 123 -14.39 3.03 -4.27
CA MET A 123 -15.60 2.84 -3.46
C MET A 123 -16.72 3.82 -3.81
N ALA A 124 -16.40 5.07 -4.13
CA ALA A 124 -17.41 6.07 -4.53
C ALA A 124 -18.04 5.77 -5.90
N ARG A 125 -17.35 5.03 -6.77
CA ARG A 125 -17.88 4.60 -8.07
C ARG A 125 -18.75 3.35 -7.98
N MET A 126 -18.62 2.57 -6.91
CA MET A 126 -19.45 1.39 -6.72
C MET A 126 -20.86 1.80 -6.29
N GLN A 127 -21.83 1.57 -7.19
CA GLN A 127 -23.24 1.90 -6.96
C GLN A 127 -23.86 1.12 -5.80
N ASP A 128 -23.45 -0.13 -5.59
CA ASP A 128 -23.91 -0.97 -4.48
C ASP A 128 -22.76 -1.68 -3.78
N ARG A 129 -22.39 -1.16 -2.60
CA ARG A 129 -21.37 -1.75 -1.73
C ARG A 129 -21.75 -3.12 -1.18
N THR A 130 -23.05 -3.40 -1.05
CA THR A 130 -23.57 -4.65 -0.49
C THR A 130 -23.34 -5.78 -1.49
N VAL A 131 -23.69 -5.54 -2.75
CA VAL A 131 -23.45 -6.48 -3.86
C VAL A 131 -21.96 -6.77 -4.04
N TYR A 132 -21.09 -5.77 -3.91
CA TYR A 132 -19.64 -5.99 -3.96
C TYR A 132 -19.15 -6.87 -2.80
N LYS A 133 -19.60 -6.62 -1.57
CA LYS A 133 -19.24 -7.47 -0.42
C LYS A 133 -19.70 -8.91 -0.63
N GLU A 134 -20.94 -9.12 -1.04
CA GLU A 134 -21.47 -10.46 -1.33
C GLU A 134 -20.71 -11.15 -2.45
N TYR A 135 -20.31 -10.42 -3.50
CA TYR A 135 -19.47 -10.94 -4.57
C TYR A 135 -18.09 -11.36 -4.05
N VAL A 136 -17.42 -10.51 -3.27
CA VAL A 136 -16.11 -10.80 -2.68
C VAL A 136 -16.19 -12.03 -1.76
N GLU A 137 -17.23 -12.14 -0.95
CA GLU A 137 -17.45 -13.31 -0.08
C GLU A 137 -17.68 -14.60 -0.89
N LYS A 138 -18.50 -14.52 -1.95
CA LYS A 138 -18.70 -15.65 -2.87
C LYS A 138 -17.40 -16.04 -3.59
N VAL A 139 -16.64 -15.09 -4.11
CA VAL A 139 -15.38 -15.37 -4.81
C VAL A 139 -14.30 -15.90 -3.88
N ARG A 140 -14.24 -15.43 -2.63
CA ARG A 140 -13.35 -16.01 -1.59
C ARG A 140 -13.66 -17.48 -1.31
N SER A 141 -14.93 -17.88 -1.45
CA SER A 141 -15.36 -19.27 -1.26
C SER A 141 -15.11 -20.18 -2.48
N ILE A 142 -14.87 -19.61 -3.66
CA ILE A 142 -14.53 -20.38 -4.86
C ILE A 142 -13.09 -20.87 -4.73
N SER A 143 -12.92 -22.19 -4.74
CA SER A 143 -11.62 -22.86 -4.68
C SER A 143 -10.71 -22.42 -5.83
N LYS A 144 -9.38 -22.44 -5.60
CA LYS A 144 -8.34 -22.04 -6.55
C LYS A 144 -8.60 -22.70 -7.92
N VAL A 145 -9.14 -21.95 -8.88
CA VAL A 145 -9.24 -22.41 -10.27
C VAL A 145 -7.79 -22.71 -10.74
N PRO A 146 -7.52 -23.89 -11.31
CA PRO A 146 -6.17 -24.23 -11.77
C PRO A 146 -5.71 -23.18 -12.78
N ARG A 147 -4.52 -22.60 -12.51
CA ARG A 147 -3.93 -21.55 -13.33
C ARG A 147 -3.69 -22.08 -14.74
N SER A 148 -4.30 -21.45 -15.73
CA SER A 148 -4.04 -21.73 -17.14
C SER A 148 -2.82 -20.94 -17.62
N ALA A 149 -2.09 -21.45 -18.61
CA ALA A 149 -0.92 -20.77 -19.18
C ALA A 149 -1.23 -19.35 -19.69
N GLY A 150 -2.48 -19.07 -20.09
CA GLY A 150 -2.92 -17.73 -20.51
C GLY A 150 -2.92 -16.68 -19.39
N SER A 151 -3.15 -17.10 -18.13
CA SER A 151 -3.12 -16.19 -16.98
C SER A 151 -1.71 -15.68 -16.67
N ALA A 152 -0.68 -16.49 -16.94
CA ALA A 152 0.71 -16.12 -16.72
C ALA A 152 1.16 -14.97 -17.64
N ALA A 153 0.76 -14.98 -18.92
CA ALA A 153 1.12 -13.93 -19.87
C ALA A 153 0.58 -12.55 -19.45
N LEU A 154 -0.66 -12.52 -18.96
CA LEU A 154 -1.26 -11.28 -18.42
C LEU A 154 -0.52 -10.79 -17.18
N LEU A 155 -0.25 -11.69 -16.24
CA LEU A 155 0.52 -11.38 -15.03
C LEU A 155 1.92 -10.83 -15.37
N HIS A 156 2.62 -11.42 -16.34
CA HIS A 156 3.91 -10.91 -16.80
C HIS A 156 3.81 -9.52 -17.42
N GLY A 157 2.80 -9.25 -18.25
CA GLY A 157 2.60 -7.92 -18.84
C GLY A 157 2.31 -6.83 -17.81
N VAL A 158 1.56 -7.18 -16.77
CA VAL A 158 1.23 -6.27 -15.67
C VAL A 158 2.43 -6.06 -14.74
N ALA A 159 3.14 -7.15 -14.41
CA ALA A 159 4.36 -7.10 -13.60
C ALA A 159 5.48 -6.34 -14.30
N SER A 160 5.66 -6.51 -15.62
CA SER A 160 6.70 -5.82 -16.38
C SER A 160 6.50 -4.31 -16.38
N THR A 161 5.25 -3.85 -16.51
CA THR A 161 4.91 -2.43 -16.42
C THR A 161 5.26 -1.88 -15.04
N ALA A 162 4.91 -2.60 -13.96
CA ALA A 162 5.23 -2.20 -12.60
C ALA A 162 6.74 -2.16 -12.31
N LEU A 163 7.48 -3.19 -12.75
CA LEU A 163 8.93 -3.29 -12.61
C LEU A 163 9.65 -2.17 -13.38
N LEU A 164 9.19 -1.84 -14.59
CA LEU A 164 9.74 -0.75 -15.38
C LEU A 164 9.59 0.61 -14.68
N GLU A 165 8.44 0.87 -14.05
CA GLU A 165 8.25 2.07 -13.23
C GLU A 165 9.15 2.06 -11.98
N GLY A 166 9.38 0.90 -11.37
CA GLY A 166 10.35 0.72 -10.29
C GLY A 166 11.78 1.09 -10.71
N VAL A 167 12.20 0.64 -11.89
CA VAL A 167 13.50 0.98 -12.48
C VAL A 167 13.63 2.49 -12.71
N LEU A 168 12.59 3.12 -13.25
CA LEU A 168 12.57 4.57 -13.46
C LEU A 168 12.66 5.34 -12.14
N LEU A 169 11.95 4.90 -11.11
CA LEU A 169 12.01 5.46 -9.77
C LEU A 169 13.41 5.34 -9.17
N GLN A 170 14.04 4.18 -9.26
CA GLN A 170 15.39 3.99 -8.73
C GLN A 170 16.42 4.87 -9.44
N LYS A 171 16.38 4.95 -10.78
CA LYS A 171 17.39 5.68 -11.56
C LYS A 171 17.18 7.20 -11.58
N THR A 172 15.94 7.66 -11.61
CA THR A 172 15.61 9.07 -11.86
C THR A 172 14.75 9.72 -10.78
N ASN A 173 14.26 8.94 -9.80
CA ASN A 173 13.26 9.36 -8.82
C ASN A 173 12.00 9.97 -9.47
N ARG A 174 11.68 9.50 -10.68
CA ARG A 174 10.53 9.90 -11.49
C ARG A 174 9.88 8.65 -12.06
N THR A 175 8.58 8.71 -12.25
CA THR A 175 7.75 7.63 -12.82
C THR A 175 6.79 8.26 -13.81
N ARG A 176 6.48 7.55 -14.91
CA ARG A 176 5.51 8.06 -15.90
C ARG A 176 4.09 7.99 -15.38
N LEU A 177 3.84 7.07 -14.45
CA LEU A 177 2.57 6.86 -13.79
C LEU A 177 2.45 7.64 -12.46
N ALA A 178 3.31 8.64 -12.21
CA ALA A 178 3.23 9.47 -11.00
C ALA A 178 1.82 10.04 -10.82
N GLY A 179 1.10 9.58 -9.81
CA GLY A 179 -0.26 10.04 -9.54
C GLY A 179 -1.24 9.66 -10.65
N ARG A 180 -1.01 8.52 -11.31
CA ARG A 180 -1.91 7.95 -12.33
C ARG A 180 -2.10 6.46 -12.11
N VAL A 181 -3.24 5.97 -12.56
CA VAL A 181 -3.63 4.57 -12.63
C VAL A 181 -3.84 4.23 -14.09
N GLN A 182 -3.03 3.33 -14.61
CA GLN A 182 -3.26 2.66 -15.88
C GLN A 182 -4.17 1.45 -15.61
N SER A 183 -5.37 1.42 -16.18
CA SER A 183 -6.31 0.31 -16.07
C SER A 183 -6.49 -0.32 -17.45
N THR A 184 -6.17 -1.60 -17.56
CA THR A 184 -6.37 -2.40 -18.76
C THR A 184 -7.58 -3.31 -18.59
N PHE A 185 -8.60 -3.16 -19.43
CA PHE A 185 -9.69 -4.11 -19.51
C PHE A 185 -9.25 -5.35 -20.30
N ILE A 186 -9.00 -6.45 -19.59
CA ILE A 186 -8.36 -7.67 -20.13
C ILE A 186 -9.08 -8.23 -21.36
N PRO A 187 -10.43 -8.36 -21.40
CA PRO A 187 -11.11 -8.98 -22.54
C PRO A 187 -10.93 -8.26 -23.88
N LEU A 188 -10.80 -6.93 -23.87
CA LEU A 188 -10.64 -6.12 -25.08
C LEU A 188 -9.24 -5.50 -25.22
N LEU A 189 -8.39 -5.68 -24.21
CA LEU A 189 -7.10 -5.00 -24.06
C LEU A 189 -7.22 -3.47 -24.17
N GLU A 190 -8.36 -2.91 -23.75
CA GLU A 190 -8.56 -1.46 -23.72
C GLU A 190 -7.76 -0.85 -22.57
N ILE A 191 -6.86 0.08 -22.88
CA ILE A 191 -6.04 0.76 -21.88
C ILE A 191 -6.62 2.14 -21.59
N GLN A 192 -6.96 2.37 -20.33
CA GLN A 192 -7.45 3.63 -19.81
C GLN A 192 -6.46 4.23 -18.81
N MET A 193 -6.21 5.52 -18.93
CA MET A 193 -5.38 6.27 -18.00
C MET A 193 -6.27 7.16 -17.15
N GLN A 194 -6.14 7.06 -15.82
CA GLN A 194 -6.91 7.85 -14.87
C GLN A 194 -5.98 8.53 -13.87
N ASP A 195 -6.26 9.78 -13.51
CA ASP A 195 -5.45 10.47 -12.50
C ASP A 195 -5.79 10.00 -11.07
N LEU A 196 -4.75 9.66 -10.31
CA LEU A 196 -4.79 9.39 -8.88
C LEU A 196 -4.64 10.69 -8.08
N LEU A 197 -5.75 11.40 -7.97
CA LEU A 197 -5.81 12.65 -7.25
C LEU A 197 -5.85 12.44 -5.74
N ARG A 198 -4.98 13.17 -5.02
CA ARG A 198 -4.95 13.21 -3.56
C ARG A 198 -6.28 13.75 -3.01
N VAL A 199 -6.85 13.04 -2.05
CA VAL A 199 -8.11 13.42 -1.40
C VAL A 199 -7.77 14.16 -0.10
N PRO A 200 -8.22 15.42 0.11
CA PRO A 200 -7.89 16.20 1.30
C PRO A 200 -8.32 15.55 2.61
N VAL A 201 -9.42 14.81 2.59
CA VAL A 201 -10.01 14.11 3.73
C VAL A 201 -9.52 12.66 3.88
N CYS A 202 -8.47 12.26 3.14
CA CYS A 202 -7.93 10.90 3.23
C CYS A 202 -7.42 10.63 4.67
N PRO A 203 -7.80 9.51 5.30
CA PRO A 203 -7.39 9.18 6.67
C PRO A 203 -5.89 8.86 6.81
N ALA A 204 -5.17 8.64 5.71
CA ALA A 204 -3.73 8.36 5.72
C ALA A 204 -2.87 9.56 5.29
N CYS A 205 -3.11 10.13 4.10
CA CYS A 205 -2.29 11.23 3.57
C CYS A 205 -3.02 12.58 3.49
N GLY A 206 -4.26 12.67 3.95
CA GLY A 206 -5.05 13.90 3.92
C GLY A 206 -4.58 14.92 4.95
N PHE A 207 -4.87 16.20 4.71
CA PHE A 207 -4.57 17.26 5.67
C PHE A 207 -5.30 17.04 7.01
N SER A 208 -6.54 16.54 6.95
CA SER A 208 -7.32 16.20 8.14
C SER A 208 -6.73 15.01 8.93
N ALA A 209 -5.95 14.14 8.30
CA ALA A 209 -5.27 13.04 8.98
C ALA A 209 -4.01 13.51 9.73
N SER A 210 -3.35 14.55 9.23
CA SER A 210 -2.18 15.19 9.85
C SER A 210 -2.54 16.30 10.83
N ALA A 211 -3.81 16.73 10.87
CA ALA A 211 -4.28 17.71 11.83
C ALA A 211 -4.23 17.12 13.24
N VAL A 212 -3.25 17.57 14.02
CA VAL A 212 -3.28 17.38 15.48
C VAL A 212 -4.52 18.12 15.97
N PRO A 213 -5.53 17.45 16.56
CA PRO A 213 -6.62 18.18 17.16
C PRO A 213 -6.04 19.05 18.28
N GLU A 214 -6.06 20.37 18.10
CA GLU A 214 -5.81 21.29 19.21
C GLU A 214 -6.93 21.06 20.23
N GLU A 215 -6.56 20.50 21.38
CA GLU A 215 -7.47 20.29 22.51
C GLU A 215 -7.94 21.66 23.02
N MET A 216 -9.12 22.10 22.57
CA MET A 216 -9.60 23.47 22.79
C MET A 216 -10.03 23.76 24.25
N TYR A 217 -10.37 22.74 25.04
CA TYR A 217 -10.96 22.93 26.38
C TYR A 217 -10.37 22.08 27.51
N ALA A 218 -9.74 20.95 27.22
CA ALA A 218 -9.10 20.12 28.24
C ALA A 218 -7.85 19.50 27.61
N SER A 219 -6.70 20.17 27.78
CA SER A 219 -5.48 19.57 27.25
C SER A 219 -5.00 18.50 28.22
N SER A 220 -4.95 17.26 27.75
CA SER A 220 -4.47 16.10 28.52
C SER A 220 -3.01 16.34 28.95
N ASN A 221 -2.23 17.03 28.11
CA ASN A 221 -0.87 17.44 28.41
C ASN A 221 -0.78 18.47 29.55
N ALA A 222 -1.63 19.50 29.59
CA ALA A 222 -1.64 20.43 30.73
C ALA A 222 -2.07 19.74 32.03
N ILE A 223 -2.97 18.75 31.95
CA ILE A 223 -3.35 17.95 33.13
C ILE A 223 -2.15 17.11 33.59
N LEU A 224 -1.45 16.45 32.67
CA LEU A 224 -0.24 15.68 32.97
C LEU A 224 0.88 16.56 33.52
N ASP A 225 1.12 17.73 32.95
CA ASP A 225 2.09 18.72 33.45
C ASP A 225 1.70 19.25 34.84
N THR A 226 0.40 19.41 35.10
CA THR A 226 -0.09 19.77 36.44
C THR A 226 0.11 18.64 37.44
N ILE A 227 -0.01 17.38 37.02
CA ILE A 227 0.20 16.21 37.88
C ILE A 227 1.69 16.00 38.14
N THR A 228 2.55 16.06 37.12
CA THR A 228 4.01 15.90 37.27
C THR A 228 4.62 17.06 38.05
N SER A 229 4.17 18.30 37.85
CA SER A 229 4.63 19.44 38.67
C SER A 229 4.19 19.35 40.14
N ARG A 230 3.15 18.57 40.45
CA ARG A 230 2.69 18.30 41.82
C ARG A 230 3.25 17.02 42.42
N MET A 231 3.80 16.13 41.59
CA MET A 231 4.55 14.97 42.04
C MET A 231 5.96 15.42 42.46
N VAL A 232 6.10 15.81 43.72
CA VAL A 232 7.40 15.73 44.38
C VAL A 232 7.75 14.25 44.43
N LEU A 233 8.74 13.83 43.66
CA LEU A 233 9.42 12.56 43.88
C LEU A 233 10.01 12.64 45.29
N THR A 234 9.34 12.04 46.27
CA THR A 234 9.95 11.67 47.54
C THR A 234 11.00 10.63 47.22
N ASN A 235 12.21 11.09 46.88
CA ASN A 235 13.41 10.31 47.03
C ASN A 235 13.74 10.30 48.53
N ASP A 236 13.09 9.41 49.27
CA ASP A 236 13.55 9.02 50.59
C ASP A 236 14.22 7.65 50.45
N GLU A 237 15.55 7.68 50.66
CA GLU A 237 16.50 6.65 51.12
C GLU A 237 16.19 5.16 50.89
#